data_AF-A0AAW5N3T4-F1
#
_entry.id   AF-A0AAW5N3T4-F1
#
_cell.length_a   1.000
_cell.length_b   1.000
_cell.length_c   1.000
_cell.angle_alpha   90.00
_cell.angle_beta   90.00
_cell.angle_gamma   90.00
#
_symmetry.space_group_name_H-M   'P 1'
#
loop_
_entity.id
_entity.type
_entity.pdbx_description
1 polymer ?
#
loop_
_entity_poly.entity_id
_entity_poly.type
_entity_poly.pdbx_seq_one_letter_code
_entity_poly.pdbx_strand_id
1 'polypeptide(L)'
;YIRLGIEEGATLLAGGPDKPSDLPAHLKGGNFLRPTVLADVDNRMRVAQEEIFGPVACLLPFKDEAEGLRLANDVEYGLASYIWTQDVSKVL
;
A
#
# COMPACT_ATOMS: atom_id res chain seq x y z
N TYR A 1 9.81 5.64 2.55
CA TYR A 1 8.44 5.17 2.83
C TYR A 1 8.37 3.80 3.49
N ILE A 2 8.95 2.72 2.95
CA ILE A 2 8.78 1.38 3.59
C ILE A 2 9.25 1.35 5.06
N ARG A 3 10.46 1.84 5.36
CA ARG A 3 10.95 1.94 6.76
C ARG A 3 10.05 2.79 7.64
N LEU A 4 9.64 3.95 7.11
CA LEU A 4 8.73 4.87 7.80
C LEU A 4 7.40 4.20 8.15
N GLY A 5 6.78 3.46 7.24
CA GLY A 5 5.53 2.73 7.54
C GLY A 5 5.71 1.71 8.67
N ILE A 6 6.85 1.00 8.69
CA ILE A 6 7.18 0.07 9.78
C ILE A 6 7.37 0.83 11.10
N GLU A 7 8.05 1.98 11.08
CA GLU A 7 8.24 2.84 12.25
C GLU A 7 6.93 3.46 12.76
N GLU A 8 5.97 3.73 11.87
CA GLU A 8 4.62 4.21 12.20
C GLU A 8 3.69 3.10 12.73
N GLY A 9 4.13 1.83 12.68
CA GLY A 9 3.43 0.69 13.28
C GLY A 9 2.82 -0.30 12.28
N ALA A 10 3.04 -0.13 10.98
CA ALA A 10 2.59 -1.11 9.99
C ALA A 10 3.40 -2.40 10.04
N THR A 11 2.74 -3.53 9.78
CA THR A 11 3.36 -4.84 9.71
C THR A 11 3.91 -5.10 8.30
N LEU A 12 5.21 -5.39 8.17
CA LEU A 12 5.81 -5.84 6.91
C LEU A 12 5.46 -7.31 6.65
N LEU A 13 4.53 -7.58 5.74
CA LEU A 13 4.13 -8.95 5.39
C LEU A 13 5.03 -9.60 4.34
N ALA A 14 5.52 -8.80 3.39
CA ALA A 14 6.36 -9.28 2.29
C ALA A 14 7.25 -8.14 1.77
N GLY A 15 8.39 -8.51 1.15
CA GLY A 15 9.31 -7.56 0.55
C GLY A 15 10.19 -6.87 1.59
N GLY A 16 10.28 -5.54 1.51
CA GLY A 16 11.04 -4.75 2.48
C GLY A 16 11.85 -3.61 1.86
N PRO A 17 12.47 -2.78 2.71
CA PRO A 17 13.17 -1.57 2.30
C PRO A 17 14.56 -1.82 1.69
N ASP A 18 15.09 -3.02 1.85
CA ASP A 18 16.47 -3.35 1.45
C ASP A 18 16.55 -3.75 -0.02
N LYS A 19 17.68 -3.41 -0.66
CA LYS A 19 17.96 -3.84 -2.03
C LYS A 19 17.96 -5.38 -2.09
N PRO A 20 17.31 -6.00 -3.09
CA PRO A 20 17.32 -7.44 -3.24
C PRO A 20 18.76 -7.97 -3.41
N SER A 21 19.18 -8.89 -2.54
CA SER A 21 20.53 -9.48 -2.51
C SER A 21 20.66 -10.76 -3.34
N ASP A 22 19.53 -11.35 -3.71
CA ASP A 22 19.34 -12.62 -4.43
C ASP A 22 19.21 -12.46 -5.95
N LEU A 23 19.51 -11.27 -6.49
CA LEU A 23 19.40 -11.01 -7.92
C LEU A 23 20.48 -11.75 -8.74
N PRO A 24 20.14 -12.26 -9.93
CA PRO A 24 21.11 -12.73 -10.92
C PRO A 24 22.22 -11.70 -11.17
N ALA A 25 23.44 -12.18 -11.47
CA ALA A 25 24.62 -11.33 -11.62
C ALA A 25 24.42 -10.15 -12.60
N HIS A 26 23.73 -10.39 -13.71
CA HIS A 26 23.44 -9.37 -14.73
C HIS A 26 22.46 -8.27 -14.27
N LEU A 27 21.76 -8.45 -13.14
CA LEU A 27 20.81 -7.48 -12.57
C LEU A 27 21.34 -6.76 -11.32
N LYS A 28 22.47 -7.18 -10.74
CA LYS A 28 23.01 -6.63 -9.48
C LYS A 28 23.26 -5.11 -9.53
N GLY A 29 23.55 -4.56 -10.72
CA GLY A 29 23.78 -3.13 -10.94
C GLY A 29 22.51 -2.27 -11.05
N GLY A 30 21.31 -2.88 -11.11
CA GLY A 30 20.06 -2.14 -11.30
C GLY A 30 19.48 -1.53 -10.02
N ASN A 31 18.46 -0.69 -10.21
CA ASN A 31 17.67 -0.04 -9.15
C ASN A 31 16.38 -0.83 -8.86
N PHE A 32 16.54 -2.11 -8.49
CA PHE A 32 15.41 -2.98 -8.18
C PHE A 32 14.95 -2.81 -6.73
N LEU A 33 13.63 -2.86 -6.53
CA LEU A 33 12.98 -2.90 -5.22
C LEU A 33 12.08 -4.14 -5.14
N ARG A 34 11.98 -4.77 -3.96
CA ARG A 34 11.05 -5.89 -3.77
C ARG A 34 9.60 -5.38 -3.78
N PRO A 35 8.67 -6.09 -4.44
CA PRO A 35 7.25 -5.91 -4.18
C PRO A 35 6.99 -6.03 -2.68
N THR A 36 6.40 -5.00 -2.11
CA THR A 36 6.28 -4.85 -0.66
C THR A 36 4.81 -4.74 -0.26
N VAL A 37 4.42 -5.44 0.79
CA VAL A 37 3.07 -5.37 1.35
C VAL A 37 3.17 -4.97 2.82
N LEU A 38 2.52 -3.86 3.16
CA LEU A 38 2.36 -3.37 4.53
C LEU A 38 0.91 -3.63 4.96
N ALA A 39 0.73 -4.35 6.07
CA ALA A 39 -0.57 -4.55 6.69
C ALA A 39 -0.70 -3.78 8.00
N ASP A 40 -1.89 -3.82 8.59
CA ASP A 40 -2.22 -3.09 9.82
C ASP A 40 -1.95 -1.58 9.69
N VAL A 41 -2.12 -1.06 8.48
CA VAL A 41 -1.93 0.36 8.20
C VAL A 41 -3.12 1.14 8.77
N ASP A 42 -2.84 2.19 9.54
CA ASP A 42 -3.84 3.18 9.97
C ASP A 42 -3.89 4.29 8.91
N ASN A 43 -5.10 4.77 8.59
CA ASN A 43 -5.29 5.76 7.51
C ASN A 43 -4.55 7.08 7.76
N ARG A 44 -4.15 7.38 9.01
CA ARG A 44 -3.38 8.58 9.36
C ARG A 44 -1.87 8.42 9.15
N MET A 45 -1.40 7.20 8.88
CA MET A 45 0.01 6.95 8.56
C MET A 45 0.38 7.61 7.25
N ARG A 46 1.62 8.07 7.11
CA ARG A 46 2.09 8.74 5.89
C ARG A 46 2.05 7.80 4.68
N VAL A 47 2.27 6.50 4.88
CA VAL A 47 2.18 5.50 3.81
C VAL A 47 0.75 5.26 3.30
N ALA A 48 -0.29 5.74 4.00
CA ALA A 48 -1.67 5.74 3.52
C ALA A 48 -2.07 7.08 2.88
N GLN A 49 -1.41 8.17 3.27
CA GLN A 49 -1.77 9.54 2.87
C GLN A 49 -0.93 10.10 1.72
N GLU A 50 0.33 9.66 1.56
CA GLU A 50 1.27 10.18 0.58
C GLU A 50 1.55 9.17 -0.53
N GLU A 51 1.70 9.66 -1.77
CA GLU A 51 2.03 8.81 -2.91
C GLU A 51 3.45 8.24 -2.81
N ILE A 52 3.59 6.91 -2.75
CA ILE A 52 4.88 6.22 -2.62
C ILE A 52 5.59 6.06 -3.98
N PHE A 53 4.82 5.87 -5.06
CA PHE A 53 5.30 5.67 -6.44
C PHE A 53 6.27 4.48 -6.65
N GLY A 54 6.26 3.51 -5.72
CA GLY A 54 7.03 2.26 -5.80
C GLY A 54 6.12 1.04 -5.76
N PRO A 55 6.66 -0.18 -5.92
CA PRO A 55 5.90 -1.44 -5.86
C PRO A 55 5.52 -1.78 -4.40
N VAL A 56 4.73 -0.91 -3.76
CA VAL A 56 4.32 -1.01 -2.35
C VAL A 56 2.80 -0.94 -2.27
N ALA A 57 2.19 -1.92 -1.60
CA ALA A 57 0.75 -1.94 -1.31
C ALA A 57 0.52 -1.83 0.20
N CYS A 58 -0.40 -0.95 0.60
CA CYS A 58 -0.86 -0.79 1.98
C CYS A 58 -2.22 -1.46 2.13
N LEU A 59 -2.40 -2.25 3.19
CA LEU A 59 -3.65 -2.94 3.51
C LEU A 59 -4.27 -2.32 4.75
N LEU A 60 -5.46 -1.75 4.57
CA LEU A 60 -6.25 -1.12 5.61
C LEU A 60 -7.59 -1.87 5.72
N PRO A 61 -7.85 -2.59 6.82
CA PRO A 61 -9.14 -3.24 7.01
C PRO A 61 -10.25 -2.21 7.30
N PHE A 62 -11.45 -2.49 6.82
CA PHE A 62 -12.67 -1.73 7.13
C PHE A 62 -13.82 -2.70 7.43
N LYS A 63 -14.81 -2.27 8.21
CA LYS A 63 -15.90 -3.12 8.70
C LYS A 63 -17.14 -3.08 7.81
N ASP A 64 -17.42 -1.94 7.22
CA ASP A 64 -18.58 -1.73 6.38
C ASP A 64 -18.29 -0.75 5.24
N GLU A 65 -19.23 -0.67 4.31
CA GLU A 65 -19.11 0.14 3.10
C GLU A 65 -18.95 1.63 3.40
N ALA A 66 -19.65 2.15 4.41
CA ALA A 66 -19.56 3.56 4.79
C ALA A 66 -18.18 3.90 5.35
N GLU A 67 -17.60 3.00 6.16
CA GLU A 67 -16.24 3.13 6.64
C GLU A 67 -15.23 3.04 5.49
N GLY A 68 -15.37 2.06 4.59
CA GLY A 68 -14.50 1.91 3.42
C GLY A 68 -14.48 3.16 2.53
N LEU A 69 -15.66 3.72 2.24
CA LEU A 69 -15.78 4.96 1.47
C LEU A 69 -15.19 6.17 2.20
N ARG A 70 -15.37 6.26 3.52
CA ARG A 70 -14.77 7.33 4.32
C ARG A 70 -13.25 7.25 4.27
N LEU A 71 -12.67 6.07 4.47
CA LEU A 71 -11.22 5.87 4.42
C LEU A 71 -10.64 6.18 3.04
N ALA A 72 -11.31 5.72 1.97
CA ALA A 72 -10.86 5.94 0.59
C ALA A 72 -10.88 7.44 0.18
N ASN A 73 -11.82 8.22 0.71
CA ASN A 73 -11.95 9.65 0.43
C ASN A 73 -11.17 10.56 1.40
N ASP A 74 -10.66 10.01 2.51
CA ASP A 74 -9.87 10.73 3.51
C ASP A 74 -8.41 10.80 3.06
N VAL A 75 -8.17 11.45 1.92
CA VAL A 75 -6.87 11.71 1.29
C VAL A 75 -6.98 12.94 0.38
N GLU A 76 -5.87 13.66 0.15
CA GLU A 76 -5.87 14.88 -0.67
C GLU A 76 -5.98 14.59 -2.19
N TYR A 77 -5.77 13.35 -2.62
CA TYR A 77 -5.76 12.94 -4.03
C TYR A 77 -7.13 12.43 -4.51
N GLY A 78 -7.33 12.37 -5.84
CA GLY A 78 -8.61 11.95 -6.43
C GLY A 78 -8.54 11.50 -7.89
N LEU A 79 -7.45 10.85 -8.30
CA LEU A 79 -7.23 10.50 -9.72
C LEU A 79 -8.02 9.25 -10.16
N ALA A 80 -7.86 8.14 -9.44
CA ALA A 80 -8.45 6.86 -9.79
C ALA A 80 -8.72 6.02 -8.54
N SER A 81 -9.76 5.20 -8.58
CA SER A 81 -10.09 4.22 -7.55
C SER A 81 -10.63 2.94 -8.20
N TYR A 82 -10.57 1.84 -7.47
CA TYR A 82 -11.03 0.52 -7.93
C TYR A 82 -11.91 -0.09 -6.85
N ILE A 83 -13.08 -0.59 -7.24
CA ILE A 83 -13.99 -1.32 -6.36
C ILE A 83 -14.11 -2.75 -6.88
N TRP A 84 -14.01 -3.73 -5.98
CA TRP A 84 -14.17 -5.14 -6.31
C TRP A 84 -15.30 -5.74 -5.48
N THR A 85 -16.38 -6.15 -6.13
CA THR A 85 -17.58 -6.71 -5.49
C THR A 85 -18.35 -7.60 -6.49
N GLN A 86 -19.10 -8.57 -5.98
CA GLN A 86 -20.08 -9.32 -6.78
C GLN A 86 -21.48 -8.70 -6.74
N ASP A 87 -21.71 -7.78 -5.79
CA ASP A 87 -22.96 -7.02 -5.67
C ASP A 87 -22.88 -5.75 -6.51
N VAL A 88 -23.59 -5.76 -7.64
CA VAL A 88 -23.59 -4.67 -8.61
C VAL A 88 -24.25 -3.41 -8.05
N SER A 89 -25.13 -3.53 -7.05
CA SER A 89 -25.80 -2.36 -6.45
C SER A 89 -24.85 -1.45 -5.67
N LYS A 90 -23.64 -1.93 -5.33
CA LYS A 90 -22.61 -1.17 -4.62
C LYS A 90 -21.69 -0.34 -5.54
N VAL A 91 -21.87 -0.45 -6.85
CA VAL A 91 -21.02 0.21 -7.85
C VAL A 91 -21.82 1.00 -8.91
N LEU A 92 -23.15 0.99 -8.82
CA LEU A 92 -24.07 1.77 -9.65
C LEU A 92 -24.67 2.93 -8.85
#